data_AF-Q2UMD6-F1
#
_entry.id   AF-Q2UMD6-F1
#
_cell.length_a   1.000
_cell.length_b   1.000
_cell.length_c   1.000
_cell.angle_alpha   90.00
_cell.angle_beta   90.00
_cell.angle_gamma   90.00
#
_symmetry.space_group_name_H-M   'P 1'
#
loop_
_entity.id
_entity.type
_entity.pdbx_description
1 polymer ?
#
loop_
_entity_poly.entity_id
_entity_poly.type
_entity_poly.pdbx_seq_one_letter_code
_entity_poly.pdbx_strand_id
1 'polypeptide(L)'
;MENERLMILRTEHQMATAKLHAETGTSTPPNNNNTDHLFQLPHVRRQLISLTGKAFERSLLWRLDWWNFFKVLALAASGYRNDAVIIVGEQVMSPRGLTGLGLDTLDSSTAEMKEIFELFASQNDGADRTYPALVHCTQGKDRTGLVVLMLLLLTGVVSDEAMTADYVRSEPELVVEVEERMKEIRKLGLSEDYTKCPDGFTTEIRRHLQERYGGVDGYLRFVGVEKKKLDVIREALVA
;
A
#
# COMPACT_ATOMS: atom_id res chain seq x y z
N MET A 1 -23.04 -18.98 -3.93
CA MET A 1 -21.90 -19.27 -4.82
C MET A 1 -20.71 -18.55 -4.24
N GLU A 2 -19.98 -19.24 -3.39
CA GLU A 2 -19.10 -18.67 -2.38
C GLU A 2 -17.65 -18.85 -2.82
N ASN A 3 -16.94 -17.73 -2.92
CA ASN A 3 -15.47 -17.60 -2.88
C ASN A 3 -14.66 -18.56 -3.75
N GLU A 4 -14.38 -18.17 -5.00
CA GLU A 4 -13.14 -18.57 -5.67
C GLU A 4 -11.94 -17.98 -4.91
N ARG A 5 -11.42 -18.82 -4.00
CA ARG A 5 -10.25 -18.59 -3.15
C ARG A 5 -8.96 -18.66 -3.98
N LEU A 6 -8.70 -17.65 -4.78
CA LEU A 6 -7.36 -17.40 -5.33
C LEU A 6 -6.67 -16.22 -4.65
N MET A 7 -6.87 -16.06 -3.34
CA MET A 7 -6.06 -15.13 -2.55
C MET A 7 -4.71 -15.83 -2.31
N ILE A 8 -3.76 -15.56 -3.20
CA ILE A 8 -2.41 -16.14 -3.17
C ILE A 8 -1.63 -15.54 -1.98
N LEU A 9 -1.86 -14.26 -1.70
CA LEU A 9 -1.24 -13.54 -0.60
C LEU A 9 -2.19 -13.52 0.61
N ARG A 10 -1.64 -13.77 1.80
CA ARG A 10 -2.36 -13.41 3.04
C ARG A 10 -2.43 -11.89 3.10
N THR A 11 -3.56 -11.37 3.57
CA THR A 11 -3.64 -9.94 3.89
C THR A 11 -2.65 -9.63 5.01
N GLU A 12 -2.07 -8.44 5.00
CA GLU A 12 -1.09 -8.03 6.01
C GLU A 12 -1.68 -8.06 7.43
N HIS A 13 -2.96 -7.77 7.58
CA HIS A 13 -3.64 -7.88 8.87
C HIS A 13 -3.67 -9.32 9.39
N GLN A 14 -3.81 -10.33 8.52
CA GLN A 14 -3.68 -11.73 8.93
C GLN A 14 -2.25 -12.07 9.35
N MET A 15 -1.24 -11.50 8.70
CA MET A 15 0.17 -11.71 9.06
C MET A 15 0.49 -11.06 10.41
N ALA A 16 0.08 -9.80 10.60
CA ALA A 16 0.32 -9.05 11.83
C ALA A 16 -0.44 -9.62 13.04
N THR A 17 -1.70 -10.03 12.86
CA THR A 17 -2.46 -10.73 13.92
C THR A 17 -1.84 -12.08 14.25
N ALA A 18 -1.36 -12.84 13.25
CA ALA A 18 -0.67 -14.10 13.51
C ALA A 18 0.66 -13.91 14.27
N LYS A 19 1.40 -12.83 13.97
CA LYS A 19 2.62 -12.44 14.71
C LYS A 19 2.28 -12.12 16.17
N LEU A 20 1.28 -11.25 16.41
CA LEU A 20 0.83 -10.91 17.76
C LEU A 20 0.41 -12.16 18.55
N HIS A 21 -0.39 -13.05 17.95
CA HIS A 21 -0.86 -14.27 18.61
C HIS A 21 0.29 -15.23 18.93
N ALA A 22 1.30 -15.31 18.06
CA ALA A 22 2.50 -16.10 18.32
C ALA A 22 3.33 -15.53 19.48
N GLU A 23 3.39 -14.20 19.63
CA GLU A 23 4.11 -13.51 20.70
C GLU A 23 3.36 -13.51 22.05
N THR A 24 2.03 -13.43 22.01
CA THR A 24 1.18 -13.32 23.22
C THR A 24 0.56 -14.64 23.68
N GLY A 25 0.70 -15.73 22.91
CA GLY A 25 0.15 -17.05 23.25
C GLY A 25 -1.38 -17.14 23.17
N THR A 26 -2.03 -16.18 22.53
CA THR A 26 -3.50 -16.12 22.38
C THR A 26 -3.94 -16.89 21.13
N SER A 27 -4.92 -17.79 21.26
CA SER A 27 -5.37 -18.68 20.18
C SER A 27 -6.78 -18.30 19.68
N THR A 28 -6.94 -17.07 19.20
CA THR A 28 -8.15 -16.70 18.46
C THR A 28 -7.97 -17.10 16.98
N PRO A 29 -8.90 -17.86 16.36
CA PRO A 29 -8.75 -18.28 14.97
C PRO A 29 -8.68 -17.07 14.02
N PRO A 30 -7.81 -17.11 12.99
CA PRO A 30 -7.60 -15.98 12.10
C PRO A 30 -8.86 -15.71 11.25
N ASN A 31 -9.56 -14.62 11.56
CA ASN A 31 -10.61 -14.05 10.73
C ASN A 31 -10.02 -12.99 9.79
N ASN A 32 -10.58 -12.83 8.58
CA ASN A 32 -10.12 -11.83 7.61
C ASN A 32 -10.24 -10.38 8.12
N ASN A 33 -11.08 -10.15 9.13
CA ASN A 33 -11.31 -8.84 9.74
C ASN A 33 -10.63 -8.69 11.12
N ASN A 34 -9.75 -9.63 11.51
CA ASN A 34 -9.15 -9.59 12.85
C ASN A 34 -8.06 -8.52 12.90
N THR A 35 -8.37 -7.39 13.54
CA THR A 35 -7.49 -6.24 13.73
C THR A 35 -6.87 -6.20 15.12
N ASP A 36 -6.73 -7.35 15.78
CA ASP A 36 -6.28 -7.44 17.18
C ASP A 36 -4.87 -6.88 17.39
N HIS A 37 -4.04 -6.88 16.34
CA HIS A 37 -2.72 -6.24 16.34
C HIS A 37 -2.76 -4.71 16.26
N LEU A 38 -3.91 -4.11 15.92
CA LEU A 38 -4.04 -2.66 15.86
C LEU A 38 -4.36 -2.09 17.23
N PHE A 39 -3.64 -1.03 17.59
CA PHE A 39 -3.92 -0.28 18.80
C PHE A 39 -5.34 0.30 18.77
N GLN A 40 -6.10 0.04 19.84
CA GLN A 40 -7.46 0.55 20.00
C GLN A 40 -7.39 1.99 20.51
N LEU A 41 -7.56 2.95 19.61
CA LEU A 41 -7.60 4.37 19.96
C LEU A 41 -9.06 4.78 20.20
N PRO A 42 -9.43 5.15 21.44
CA PRO A 42 -10.78 5.62 21.72
C PRO A 42 -11.07 6.88 20.90
N HIS A 43 -12.30 7.00 20.39
CA HIS A 43 -12.77 8.13 19.59
C HIS A 43 -12.11 8.31 18.21
N VAL A 44 -11.35 7.32 17.71
CA VAL A 44 -10.81 7.33 16.35
C VAL A 44 -11.68 6.50 15.42
N ARG A 45 -12.12 7.10 14.31
CA ARG A 45 -12.74 6.38 13.20
C ARG A 45 -11.66 5.74 12.35
N ARG A 46 -11.61 4.40 12.35
CA ARG A 46 -10.64 3.62 11.56
C ARG A 46 -11.25 3.19 10.23
N GLN A 47 -10.51 3.39 9.14
CA GLN A 47 -10.84 2.90 7.80
C GLN A 47 -9.71 1.98 7.33
N LEU A 48 -10.07 0.81 6.79
CA LEU A 48 -9.11 -0.20 6.32
C LEU A 48 -9.21 -0.33 4.81
N ILE A 49 -8.25 0.23 4.10
CA ILE A 49 -8.20 0.20 2.64
C ILE A 49 -6.95 -0.55 2.21
N SER A 50 -7.12 -1.62 1.44
CA SER A 50 -6.03 -2.48 1.00
C SER A 50 -5.52 -2.07 -0.38
N LEU A 51 -4.49 -1.22 -0.43
CA LEU A 51 -3.81 -0.85 -1.69
C LEU A 51 -3.16 -2.03 -2.42
N THR A 52 -3.00 -3.17 -1.75
CA THR A 52 -2.52 -4.43 -2.32
C THR A 52 -3.66 -5.43 -2.47
N GLY A 53 -4.86 -4.95 -2.83
CA GLY A 53 -6.06 -5.76 -3.01
C GLY A 53 -6.02 -6.61 -4.28
N LYS A 54 -7.16 -7.23 -4.62
CA LYS A 54 -7.28 -8.19 -5.72
C LYS A 54 -6.84 -7.64 -7.08
N ALA A 55 -7.08 -6.35 -7.34
CA ALA A 55 -6.70 -5.72 -8.59
C ALA A 55 -5.17 -5.67 -8.73
N PHE A 56 -4.48 -5.31 -7.66
CA PHE A 56 -3.02 -5.32 -7.56
C PHE A 56 -2.46 -6.73 -7.66
N GLU A 57 -2.98 -7.69 -6.87
CA GLU A 57 -2.53 -9.10 -6.93
C GLU A 57 -2.66 -9.66 -8.35
N ARG A 58 -3.80 -9.42 -9.00
CA ARG A 58 -4.05 -9.82 -10.38
C ARG A 58 -3.05 -9.16 -11.33
N SER A 59 -2.73 -7.88 -11.13
CA SER A 59 -1.72 -7.18 -11.93
C SER A 59 -0.35 -7.84 -11.83
N LEU A 60 0.05 -8.32 -10.65
CA LEU A 60 1.31 -9.04 -10.47
C LEU A 60 1.32 -10.38 -11.18
N LEU A 61 0.21 -11.14 -11.11
CA LEU A 61 0.12 -12.43 -11.80
C LEU A 61 0.23 -12.30 -13.32
N TRP A 62 -0.43 -11.29 -13.90
CA TRP A 62 -0.36 -11.05 -15.35
C TRP A 62 1.02 -10.58 -15.84
N ARG A 63 1.94 -10.24 -14.93
CA ARG A 63 3.33 -9.90 -15.26
C ARG A 63 4.26 -11.11 -15.32
N LEU A 64 3.83 -12.27 -14.81
CA LEU A 64 4.60 -13.50 -14.92
C LEU A 64 4.68 -13.96 -16.38
N ASP A 65 5.80 -14.57 -16.76
CA ASP A 65 5.84 -15.36 -17.98
C ASP A 65 4.84 -16.54 -17.88
N TRP A 66 4.48 -17.10 -19.05
CA TRP A 66 3.48 -18.15 -19.12
C TRP A 66 3.85 -19.35 -18.25
N TRP A 67 5.12 -19.75 -18.19
CA TRP A 67 5.54 -20.90 -17.39
C TRP A 67 5.34 -20.66 -15.89
N ASN A 68 5.84 -19.54 -15.38
CA ASN A 68 5.71 -19.18 -13.98
C ASN A 68 4.25 -18.88 -13.59
N PHE A 69 3.44 -18.35 -14.52
CA PHE A 69 2.01 -18.17 -14.31
C PHE A 69 1.29 -19.50 -14.00
N PHE A 70 1.43 -20.52 -14.86
CA PHE A 70 0.81 -21.83 -14.61
C PHE A 70 1.37 -22.51 -13.37
N LYS A 71 2.68 -22.35 -13.11
CA LYS A 71 3.33 -22.89 -11.92
C LYS A 71 2.73 -22.29 -10.64
N VAL A 72 2.54 -20.98 -10.59
CA VAL A 72 1.92 -20.28 -9.46
C VAL A 72 0.48 -20.74 -9.26
N LEU A 73 -0.31 -20.88 -10.33
CA LEU A 73 -1.69 -21.38 -10.24
C LEU A 73 -1.74 -22.82 -9.70
N ALA A 74 -0.87 -23.70 -10.19
CA ALA A 74 -0.81 -25.09 -9.73
C ALA A 74 -0.41 -25.20 -8.26
N LEU A 75 0.59 -24.42 -7.82
CA LEU A 75 1.02 -24.38 -6.42
C LEU A 75 -0.08 -23.83 -5.51
N ALA A 76 -0.73 -22.74 -5.90
CA ALA A 76 -1.84 -22.16 -5.15
C ALA A 76 -3.02 -23.13 -5.01
N ALA A 77 -3.39 -23.83 -6.08
CA ALA A 77 -4.46 -24.83 -6.09
C ALA A 77 -4.12 -26.07 -5.25
N SER A 78 -2.84 -26.42 -5.18
CA SER A 78 -2.32 -27.57 -4.42
C SER A 78 -2.04 -27.26 -2.95
N GLY A 79 -2.31 -26.03 -2.49
CA GLY A 79 -2.11 -25.59 -1.11
C GLY A 79 -0.70 -25.07 -0.78
N TYR A 80 0.22 -25.08 -1.74
CA TYR A 80 1.60 -24.58 -1.62
C TYR A 80 1.67 -23.06 -1.83
N ARG A 81 0.93 -22.31 -1.01
CA ARG A 81 0.79 -20.85 -1.15
C ARG A 81 2.10 -20.11 -0.93
N ASN A 82 2.92 -20.55 0.02
CA ASN A 82 4.20 -19.91 0.30
C ASN A 82 5.13 -20.00 -0.92
N ASP A 83 5.20 -21.17 -1.57
CA ASP A 83 6.00 -21.35 -2.78
C ASP A 83 5.48 -20.50 -3.95
N ALA A 84 4.16 -20.37 -4.09
CA ALA A 84 3.54 -19.48 -5.06
C ALA A 84 3.90 -18.00 -4.81
N VAL A 85 3.88 -17.56 -3.56
CA VAL A 85 4.26 -16.19 -3.16
C VAL A 85 5.74 -15.93 -3.43
N ILE A 86 6.63 -16.88 -3.11
CA ILE A 86 8.07 -16.75 -3.39
C ILE A 86 8.31 -16.54 -4.89
N ILE A 87 7.63 -17.28 -5.77
CA ILE A 87 7.77 -17.09 -7.23
C ILE A 87 7.32 -15.69 -7.64
N VAL A 88 6.18 -15.21 -7.16
CA VAL A 88 5.72 -13.84 -7.47
C VAL A 88 6.71 -12.80 -6.95
N GLY A 89 7.25 -13.03 -5.76
CA GLY A 89 8.28 -12.21 -5.14
C GLY A 89 9.55 -12.12 -5.98
N GLU A 90 10.13 -13.26 -6.35
CA GLU A 90 11.41 -13.33 -7.08
C GLU A 90 11.27 -12.90 -8.54
N GLN A 91 10.17 -13.26 -9.21
CA GLN A 91 10.04 -13.10 -10.66
C GLN A 91 9.35 -11.78 -11.06
N VAL A 92 8.56 -11.18 -10.16
CA VAL A 92 7.82 -9.94 -10.47
C VAL A 92 8.24 -8.84 -9.53
N MET A 93 8.06 -9.02 -8.22
CA MET A 93 8.24 -7.93 -7.26
C MET A 93 9.71 -7.49 -7.18
N SER A 94 10.64 -8.40 -6.94
CA SER A 94 12.06 -8.08 -6.79
C SER A 94 12.63 -7.35 -8.02
N PRO A 95 12.42 -7.80 -9.27
CA PRO A 95 12.87 -7.08 -10.47
C PRO A 95 12.18 -5.73 -10.66
N ARG A 96 10.91 -5.61 -10.24
CA ARG A 96 10.14 -4.38 -10.37
C ARG A 96 10.62 -3.30 -9.40
N GLY A 97 11.13 -3.71 -8.24
CA GLY A 97 11.56 -2.84 -7.16
C GLY A 97 10.43 -2.01 -6.55
N LEU A 98 10.73 -1.31 -5.47
CA LEU A 98 9.75 -0.49 -4.73
C LEU A 98 9.13 0.61 -5.58
N THR A 99 9.94 1.32 -6.37
CA THR A 99 9.43 2.35 -7.30
C THR A 99 8.44 1.77 -8.29
N GLY A 100 8.77 0.65 -8.93
CA GLY A 100 7.88 0.02 -9.89
C GLY A 100 6.58 -0.50 -9.27
N LEU A 101 6.65 -1.03 -8.04
CA LEU A 101 5.44 -1.43 -7.31
C LEU A 101 4.57 -0.23 -6.91
N GLY A 102 5.17 0.92 -6.62
CA GLY A 102 4.44 2.18 -6.41
C GLY A 102 3.66 2.60 -7.67
N LEU A 103 4.30 2.51 -8.85
CA LEU A 103 3.64 2.75 -10.14
C LEU A 103 2.52 1.75 -10.40
N ASP A 104 2.76 0.46 -10.13
CA ASP A 104 1.76 -0.58 -10.31
C ASP A 104 0.57 -0.41 -9.37
N THR A 105 0.80 0.10 -8.15
CA THR A 105 -0.26 0.46 -7.21
C THR A 105 -1.15 1.57 -7.78
N LEU A 106 -0.57 2.63 -8.37
CA LEU A 106 -1.34 3.69 -9.02
C LEU A 106 -2.16 3.15 -10.20
N ASP A 107 -1.57 2.26 -11.00
CA ASP A 107 -2.21 1.77 -12.22
C ASP A 107 -3.28 0.68 -11.97
N SER A 108 -3.23 -0.01 -10.83
CA SER A 108 -4.12 -1.15 -10.55
C SER A 108 -5.10 -0.93 -9.39
N SER A 109 -4.73 -0.17 -8.36
CA SER A 109 -5.52 0.04 -7.14
C SER A 109 -6.36 1.32 -7.20
N THR A 110 -6.99 1.56 -8.35
CA THR A 110 -7.70 2.82 -8.65
C THR A 110 -8.96 3.00 -7.80
N ALA A 111 -9.70 1.92 -7.51
CA ALA A 111 -10.90 1.97 -6.67
C ALA A 111 -10.54 2.32 -5.22
N GLU A 112 -9.47 1.72 -4.70
CA GLU A 112 -8.95 1.96 -3.37
C GLU A 112 -8.38 3.39 -3.25
N MET A 113 -7.67 3.87 -4.28
CA MET A 113 -7.20 5.25 -4.34
C MET A 113 -8.35 6.25 -4.38
N LYS A 114 -9.43 5.96 -5.12
CA LYS A 114 -10.64 6.77 -5.08
C LYS A 114 -11.22 6.81 -3.65
N GLU A 115 -11.39 5.66 -3.02
CA GLU A 115 -11.94 5.56 -1.66
C GLU A 115 -11.13 6.39 -0.65
N ILE A 116 -9.79 6.29 -0.70
CA ILE A 116 -8.87 7.08 0.15
C ILE A 116 -9.12 8.58 -0.02
N PHE A 117 -9.17 9.07 -1.26
CA PHE A 117 -9.34 10.51 -1.52
C PHE A 117 -10.76 10.99 -1.26
N GLU A 118 -11.77 10.13 -1.38
CA GLU A 118 -13.13 10.46 -0.95
C GLU A 118 -13.23 10.61 0.56
N LEU A 119 -12.48 9.83 1.34
CA LEU A 119 -12.39 9.99 2.79
C LEU A 119 -11.70 11.31 3.17
N PHE A 120 -10.60 11.68 2.52
CA PHE A 120 -9.95 12.97 2.76
C PHE A 120 -10.86 14.16 2.45
N ALA A 121 -11.71 14.03 1.44
CA ALA A 121 -12.68 15.07 1.09
C ALA A 121 -13.93 15.09 1.97
N SER A 122 -14.16 14.11 2.85
CA SER A 122 -15.40 14.06 3.63
C SER A 122 -15.41 15.16 4.70
N GLN A 123 -16.22 16.19 4.46
CA GLN A 123 -16.51 17.27 5.40
C GLN A 123 -17.85 16.98 6.08
N ASN A 124 -17.85 16.12 7.10
CA ASN A 124 -19.04 15.97 7.94
C ASN A 124 -19.05 17.08 9.00
N ASP A 125 -20.22 17.68 9.22
CA ASP A 125 -20.42 18.67 10.28
C ASP A 125 -20.39 18.00 11.66
N GLY A 126 -19.71 18.62 12.64
CA GLY A 126 -19.63 18.14 14.02
C GLY A 126 -18.42 17.22 14.32
N ALA A 127 -18.63 16.19 15.13
CA ALA A 127 -17.57 15.28 15.64
C ALA A 127 -17.02 14.29 14.60
N ASP A 128 -17.48 14.35 13.35
CA ASP A 128 -17.19 13.35 12.30
C ASP A 128 -16.27 13.90 11.19
N ARG A 129 -15.49 14.95 11.51
CA ARG A 129 -14.49 15.53 10.62
C ARG A 129 -13.39 14.49 10.33
N THR A 130 -12.94 14.42 9.08
CA THR A 130 -11.79 13.57 8.71
C THR A 130 -10.49 14.03 9.35
N TYR A 131 -10.33 15.34 9.53
CA TYR A 131 -9.12 15.92 10.07
C TYR A 131 -9.24 16.18 11.58
N PRO A 132 -8.20 15.90 12.38
CA PRO A 132 -6.88 15.40 11.98
C PRO A 132 -6.87 13.91 11.56
N ALA A 133 -6.05 13.56 10.56
CA ALA A 133 -5.97 12.21 9.98
C ALA A 133 -4.59 11.57 10.22
N LEU A 134 -4.58 10.27 10.53
CA LEU A 134 -3.37 9.44 10.59
C LEU A 134 -3.41 8.41 9.45
N VAL A 135 -2.41 8.44 8.59
CA VAL A 135 -2.21 7.44 7.52
C VAL A 135 -1.07 6.53 7.92
N HIS A 136 -1.32 5.23 7.95
CA HIS A 136 -0.28 4.25 8.22
C HIS A 136 -0.48 2.97 7.40
N CYS A 137 0.61 2.23 7.22
CA CYS A 137 0.60 0.87 6.71
C CYS A 137 1.26 -0.04 7.75
N THR A 138 1.90 -1.13 7.35
CA THR A 138 2.68 -1.98 8.28
C THR A 138 3.94 -1.29 8.77
N GLN A 139 4.75 -0.75 7.85
CA GLN A 139 6.05 -0.12 8.17
C GLN A 139 6.02 1.41 8.07
N GLY A 140 4.89 2.01 7.66
CA GLY A 140 4.78 3.46 7.48
C GLY A 140 5.63 4.05 6.34
N LYS A 141 6.23 3.22 5.46
CA LYS A 141 7.14 3.66 4.38
C LYS A 141 6.47 3.71 3.02
N ASP A 142 6.23 2.56 2.39
CA ASP A 142 5.99 2.53 0.94
C ASP A 142 4.56 3.00 0.56
N ARG A 143 3.53 2.33 1.09
CA ARG A 143 2.13 2.69 0.81
C ARG A 143 1.69 3.97 1.50
N THR A 144 2.16 4.20 2.72
CA THR A 144 1.98 5.48 3.41
C THR A 144 2.65 6.59 2.63
N GLY A 145 3.92 6.43 2.26
CA GLY A 145 4.68 7.40 1.49
C GLY A 145 4.05 7.71 0.14
N LEU A 146 3.50 6.70 -0.57
CA LEU A 146 2.76 6.92 -1.80
C LEU A 146 1.53 7.81 -1.59
N VAL A 147 0.69 7.51 -0.58
CA VAL A 147 -0.52 8.31 -0.29
C VAL A 147 -0.15 9.73 0.16
N VAL A 148 0.83 9.87 1.05
CA VAL A 148 1.31 11.18 1.53
C VAL A 148 1.89 12.00 0.37
N LEU A 149 2.73 11.40 -0.48
CA LEU A 149 3.27 12.05 -1.67
C LEU A 149 2.14 12.54 -2.59
N MET A 150 1.10 11.73 -2.82
CA MET A 150 -0.06 12.12 -3.62
C MET A 150 -0.80 13.33 -3.03
N LEU A 151 -0.95 13.41 -1.70
CA LEU A 151 -1.53 14.57 -1.03
C LEU A 151 -0.65 15.81 -1.19
N LEU A 152 0.66 15.70 -0.97
CA LEU A 152 1.61 16.81 -1.12
C LEU A 152 1.64 17.33 -2.56
N LEU A 153 1.67 16.43 -3.56
CA LEU A 153 1.56 16.76 -4.97
C LEU A 153 0.25 17.50 -5.26
N LEU A 154 -0.88 17.07 -4.67
CA LEU A 154 -2.19 17.68 -4.88
C LEU A 154 -2.25 19.12 -4.38
N THR A 155 -1.55 19.45 -3.29
CA THR A 155 -1.48 20.84 -2.78
C THR A 155 -0.84 21.80 -3.77
N GLY A 156 0.11 21.31 -4.59
CA GLY A 156 0.82 22.12 -5.58
C GLY A 156 1.77 23.18 -5.02
N VAL A 157 1.99 23.25 -3.70
CA VAL A 157 2.82 24.28 -3.04
C VAL A 157 4.10 23.74 -2.42
N VAL A 158 4.24 22.41 -2.29
CA VAL A 158 5.40 21.77 -1.67
C VAL A 158 6.47 21.47 -2.74
N SER A 159 7.74 21.76 -2.45
CA SER A 159 8.85 21.51 -3.37
C SER A 159 9.24 20.04 -3.45
N ASP A 160 9.89 19.63 -4.55
CA ASP A 160 10.34 18.25 -4.76
C ASP A 160 11.36 17.80 -3.70
N GLU A 161 12.21 18.71 -3.27
CA GLU A 161 13.20 18.46 -2.23
C GLU A 161 12.52 18.17 -0.89
N ALA A 162 11.48 18.94 -0.54
CA ALA A 162 10.73 18.74 0.69
C ALA A 162 9.94 17.42 0.69
N MET A 163 9.29 17.09 -0.43
CA MET A 163 8.61 15.79 -0.60
C MET A 163 9.58 14.61 -0.49
N THR A 164 10.75 14.73 -1.09
CA THR A 164 11.79 13.69 -1.02
C THR A 164 12.35 13.55 0.38
N ALA A 165 12.62 14.67 1.06
CA ALA A 165 13.09 14.66 2.44
C ALA A 165 12.08 14.03 3.40
N ASP A 166 10.78 14.28 3.21
CA ASP A 166 9.73 13.64 4.02
C ASP A 166 9.69 12.12 3.81
N TYR A 167 9.73 11.66 2.56
CA TYR A 167 9.74 10.23 2.23
C TYR A 167 10.98 9.49 2.79
N VAL A 168 12.17 10.09 2.67
CA VAL A 168 13.41 9.49 3.16
C VAL A 168 13.50 9.51 4.70
N ARG A 169 12.78 10.40 5.38
CA ARG A 169 12.75 10.46 6.86
C ARG A 169 12.27 9.16 7.51
N SER A 170 11.54 8.32 6.78
CA SER A 170 11.12 6.99 7.27
C SER A 170 12.28 5.99 7.37
N GLU A 171 13.38 6.16 6.63
CA GLU A 171 14.46 5.16 6.53
C GLU A 171 15.25 4.94 7.84
N PRO A 172 15.66 5.98 8.61
CA PRO A 172 16.43 5.78 9.84
C PRO A 172 15.66 5.06 10.95
N GLU A 173 14.35 5.35 11.08
CA GLU A 173 13.47 4.72 12.10
C GLU A 173 13.30 3.22 11.88
N LEU A 174 13.49 2.79 10.64
CA LEU A 174 13.39 1.40 10.24
C LEU A 174 14.63 0.59 10.62
N VAL A 175 15.78 1.22 10.89
CA VAL A 175 17.05 0.53 11.18
C VAL A 175 16.97 -0.38 12.42
N VAL A 176 16.12 -0.04 13.39
CA VAL A 176 15.98 -0.75 14.67
C VAL A 176 15.46 -2.19 14.50
N GLU A 177 14.68 -2.46 13.44
CA GLU A 177 14.04 -3.76 13.20
C GLU A 177 14.58 -4.49 11.94
N VAL A 178 15.76 -4.10 11.44
CA VAL A 178 16.29 -4.62 10.17
C VAL A 178 16.36 -6.13 10.13
N GLU A 179 16.82 -6.82 11.19
CA GLU A 179 16.95 -8.28 11.18
C GLU A 179 15.60 -9.01 11.06
N GLU A 180 14.56 -8.55 11.75
CA GLU A 180 13.23 -9.15 11.63
C GLU A 180 12.63 -8.89 10.25
N ARG A 181 12.75 -7.65 9.77
CA ARG A 181 12.25 -7.27 8.44
C ARG A 181 12.97 -8.04 7.34
N MET A 182 14.26 -8.30 7.51
CA MET A 182 15.03 -9.15 6.62
C MET A 182 14.53 -10.58 6.57
N LYS A 183 14.08 -11.15 7.70
CA LYS A 183 13.45 -12.47 7.71
C LYS A 183 12.13 -12.46 6.95
N GLU A 184 11.33 -11.40 7.06
CA GLU A 184 10.05 -11.27 6.35
C GLU A 184 10.25 -11.06 4.83
N ILE A 185 11.16 -10.17 4.44
CA ILE A 185 11.55 -9.91 3.04
C ILE A 185 12.04 -11.19 2.36
N ARG A 186 12.91 -11.96 3.03
CA ARG A 186 13.40 -13.25 2.51
C ARG A 186 12.30 -14.30 2.37
N LYS A 187 11.31 -14.33 3.29
CA LYS A 187 10.14 -15.22 3.17
C LYS A 187 9.26 -14.88 1.97
N LEU A 188 9.30 -13.64 1.50
CA LEU A 188 8.59 -13.18 0.32
C LEU A 188 9.42 -13.29 -0.96
N GLY A 189 10.65 -13.82 -0.92
CA GLY A 189 11.53 -13.87 -2.10
C GLY A 189 12.02 -12.51 -2.58
N LEU A 190 12.08 -11.52 -1.68
CA LEU A 190 12.45 -10.13 -2.00
C LEU A 190 13.91 -9.83 -1.64
N SER A 191 14.50 -8.82 -2.28
CA SER A 191 15.88 -8.39 -2.04
C SER A 191 16.00 -7.44 -0.83
N GLU A 192 17.23 -7.29 -0.32
CA GLU A 192 17.58 -6.36 0.77
C GLU A 192 17.24 -4.89 0.46
N ASP A 193 17.16 -4.53 -0.82
CA ASP A 193 16.80 -3.17 -1.27
C ASP A 193 15.41 -2.74 -0.81
N TYR A 194 14.53 -3.69 -0.48
CA TYR A 194 13.20 -3.42 0.07
C TYR A 194 13.22 -2.79 1.46
N THR A 195 14.35 -2.88 2.17
CA THR A 195 14.52 -2.26 3.49
C THR A 195 14.77 -0.75 3.42
N LYS A 196 15.15 -0.24 2.25
CA LYS A 196 15.60 1.14 2.03
C LYS A 196 14.54 2.00 1.35
N CYS A 197 14.75 3.31 1.36
CA CYS A 197 14.02 4.22 0.49
C CYS A 197 14.76 4.31 -0.85
N PRO A 198 14.14 3.92 -1.98
CA PRO A 198 14.83 3.99 -3.27
C PRO A 198 15.04 5.44 -3.70
N ASP A 199 16.24 5.74 -4.16
CA ASP A 199 16.58 7.04 -4.74
C ASP A 199 15.63 7.37 -5.90
N GLY A 200 15.11 8.59 -5.90
CA GLY A 200 14.23 9.07 -6.97
C GLY A 200 12.81 8.50 -6.97
N PHE A 201 12.37 7.79 -5.91
CA PHE A 201 10.99 7.31 -5.79
C PHE A 201 9.96 8.41 -6.11
N THR A 202 10.05 9.53 -5.40
CA THR A 202 9.15 10.68 -5.52
C THR A 202 9.15 11.25 -6.94
N THR A 203 10.34 11.39 -7.53
CA THR A 203 10.55 11.86 -8.90
C THR A 203 9.88 10.95 -9.92
N GLU A 204 10.08 9.63 -9.81
CA GLU A 204 9.51 8.66 -10.75
C GLU A 204 7.98 8.54 -10.62
N ILE A 205 7.43 8.60 -9.40
CA ILE A 205 5.98 8.69 -9.20
C ILE A 205 5.43 9.95 -9.87
N ARG A 206 6.02 11.13 -9.62
CA ARG A 206 5.60 12.39 -10.24
C ARG A 206 5.66 12.30 -11.77
N ARG A 207 6.76 11.78 -12.31
CA ARG A 207 6.98 11.64 -13.75
C ARG A 207 5.90 10.76 -14.39
N HIS A 208 5.59 9.60 -13.80
CA HIS A 208 4.53 8.72 -14.27
C HIS A 208 3.15 9.38 -14.23
N LEU A 209 2.83 10.09 -13.14
CA LEU A 209 1.58 10.85 -13.04
C LEU A 209 1.48 11.90 -14.15
N GLN A 210 2.57 12.62 -14.40
CA GLN A 210 2.62 13.66 -15.43
C GLN A 210 2.45 13.08 -16.84
N GLU A 211 3.24 12.07 -17.20
CA GLU A 211 3.26 11.51 -18.56
C GLU A 211 1.98 10.77 -18.91
N ARG A 212 1.43 9.99 -17.96
CA ARG A 212 0.29 9.11 -18.24
C ARG A 212 -1.07 9.76 -17.97
N TYR A 213 -1.13 10.62 -16.96
CA TYR A 213 -2.40 11.15 -16.48
C TYR A 213 -2.49 12.68 -16.57
N GLY A 214 -1.43 13.38 -16.96
CA GLY A 214 -1.38 14.85 -16.97
C GLY A 214 -1.25 15.45 -15.58
N GLY A 215 -0.65 14.71 -14.63
CA GLY A 215 -0.39 15.11 -13.25
C GLY A 215 -1.33 14.43 -12.24
N VAL A 216 -1.10 14.71 -10.96
CA VAL A 216 -1.88 14.13 -9.83
C VAL A 216 -3.38 14.44 -9.95
N ASP A 217 -3.71 15.64 -10.39
CA ASP A 217 -5.07 16.09 -10.70
C ASP A 217 -5.76 15.24 -11.75
N GLY A 218 -5.05 14.96 -12.85
CA GLY A 218 -5.58 14.15 -13.93
C GLY A 218 -5.73 12.70 -13.53
N TYR A 219 -4.78 12.17 -12.74
CA TYR A 219 -4.88 10.83 -12.16
C TYR A 219 -6.09 10.71 -11.23
N LEU A 220 -6.27 11.63 -10.28
CA LEU A 220 -7.36 11.55 -9.31
C LEU A 220 -8.74 11.70 -9.98
N ARG A 221 -8.85 12.51 -11.04
CA ARG A 221 -10.05 12.54 -11.88
C ARG A 221 -10.26 11.25 -12.66
N PHE A 222 -9.18 10.66 -13.21
CA PHE A 222 -9.23 9.38 -13.92
C PHE A 222 -9.75 8.25 -13.03
N VAL A 223 -9.31 8.18 -11.76
CA VAL A 223 -9.82 7.19 -10.81
C VAL A 223 -11.23 7.51 -10.30
N GLY A 224 -11.79 8.68 -10.64
CA GLY A 224 -13.18 9.04 -10.38
C GLY A 224 -13.42 9.94 -9.16
N VAL A 225 -12.39 10.66 -8.69
CA VAL A 225 -12.55 11.71 -7.66
C VAL A 225 -12.95 13.03 -8.33
N GLU A 226 -14.07 13.59 -7.87
CA GLU A 226 -14.59 14.85 -8.41
C GLU A 226 -13.69 16.04 -8.07
N LYS A 227 -13.60 17.02 -8.97
CA LYS A 227 -12.79 18.23 -8.76
C LYS A 227 -13.13 18.95 -7.46
N LYS A 228 -14.42 19.06 -7.12
CA LYS A 228 -14.89 19.70 -5.88
C LYS A 228 -14.29 19.03 -4.63
N LYS A 229 -14.16 17.69 -4.63
CA LYS A 229 -13.54 16.94 -3.54
C LYS A 229 -12.04 17.22 -3.46
N LEU A 230 -11.36 17.35 -4.61
CA LEU A 230 -9.94 17.73 -4.66
C LEU A 230 -9.70 19.13 -4.10
N ASP A 231 -10.56 20.08 -4.45
CA ASP A 231 -10.46 21.47 -3.96
C ASP A 231 -10.62 21.52 -2.43
N VAL A 232 -11.59 20.77 -1.88
CA VAL A 232 -11.77 20.59 -0.43
C VAL A 232 -10.51 20.07 0.28
N ILE A 233 -9.84 19.07 -0.30
CA ILE A 233 -8.61 18.51 0.28
C ILE A 233 -7.49 19.56 0.27
N ARG A 234 -7.33 20.31 -0.84
CA ARG A 234 -6.32 21.36 -0.93
C ARG A 234 -6.53 22.44 0.13
N GLU A 235 -7.76 22.91 0.26
CA GLU A 235 -8.12 23.92 1.26
C GLU A 235 -7.81 23.40 2.66
N ALA A 236 -8.18 22.16 2.98
CA ALA A 236 -7.93 21.58 4.31
C ALA A 236 -6.44 21.39 4.65
N LEU A 237 -5.57 21.19 3.66
CA LEU A 237 -4.13 20.94 3.87
C LEU A 237 -3.26 22.21 3.82
N VAL A 238 -3.76 23.27 3.19
CA VAL A 238 -3.02 24.54 3.00
C VAL A 238 -3.50 25.65 3.94
N ALA A 239 -4.72 25.54 4.49
CA ALA A 239 -5.28 26.47 5.48
C ALA A 239 -4.52 26.46 6.81
#